data_AF-A0A958I2S6-F1
#
_entry.id   AF-A0A958I2S6-F1
#
_cell.length_a   1.000
_cell.length_b   1.000
_cell.length_c   1.000
_cell.angle_alpha   90.00
_cell.angle_beta   90.00
_cell.angle_gamma   90.00
#
_symmetry.space_group_name_H-M   'P 1'
#
loop_
_entity.id
_entity.type
_entity.pdbx_description
1 polymer ?
#
loop_
_entity_poly.entity_id
_entity_poly.type
_entity_poly.pdbx_seq_one_letter_code
_entity_poly.pdbx_strand_id
1 'polypeptide(L)'
;ADDGIQHTLWVVSDTNRVAELQAAFATVPALYVADGHHRSAAAMRIKQMRQAANPNHTGNEPYNFFLTVIFPHKQMQILDYNRVVKDLNGRSSSEFIEKVTHLFELTPMPEGVRYKPEHAHTFGMYFEKKWYKLEAKPGTFDESDPVQRLDVSILQENLLTPLLGIKDPRKDKRIDFIGGIRGLAGLEKRVNSGNWSVAFAMHPTSIEELMAIADANQIMPPKSTWFEPKLRTGLVIHLLDGEL
;
A
#
# COMPACT_ATOMS: atom_id res chain seq x y z
N ALA A 1 7.58 24.15 0.20
CA ALA A 1 8.45 23.35 -0.68
C ALA A 1 7.86 23.34 -2.09
N ASP A 2 8.54 22.79 -3.11
CA ASP A 2 8.16 22.95 -4.53
C ASP A 2 6.75 22.42 -4.89
N ASP A 3 6.15 21.60 -4.03
CA ASP A 3 4.77 21.09 -4.14
C ASP A 3 3.73 21.92 -3.38
N GLY A 4 4.10 23.07 -2.83
CA GLY A 4 3.21 23.93 -2.04
C GLY A 4 2.93 23.43 -0.62
N ILE A 5 3.51 22.30 -0.18
CA ILE A 5 3.33 21.79 1.18
C ILE A 5 4.29 22.53 2.14
N GLN A 6 3.73 22.98 3.26
CA GLN A 6 4.47 23.56 4.39
C GLN A 6 4.73 22.49 5.45
N HIS A 7 5.98 22.41 5.92
CA HIS A 7 6.39 21.56 7.03
C HIS A 7 6.88 22.45 8.16
N THR A 8 6.33 22.27 9.36
CA THR A 8 6.75 22.98 10.57
C THR A 8 7.22 21.94 11.58
N LEU A 9 8.41 22.17 12.15
CA LEU A 9 9.01 21.30 13.15
C LEU A 9 9.20 22.10 14.44
N TRP A 10 8.88 21.49 15.57
CA TRP A 10 9.09 22.07 16.90
C TRP A 10 9.98 21.15 17.70
N VAL A 11 11.04 21.72 18.29
CA VAL A 11 11.90 20.98 19.22
C VAL A 11 11.23 20.99 20.59
N VAL A 12 11.04 19.81 21.17
CA VAL A 12 10.53 19.65 22.54
C VAL A 12 11.71 19.29 23.43
N SER A 13 12.28 20.30 24.12
CA SER A 13 13.41 20.14 25.04
C SER A 13 13.02 20.26 26.52
N ASP A 14 11.80 20.69 26.81
CA ASP A 14 11.28 20.76 28.18
C ASP A 14 11.07 19.37 28.77
N THR A 15 11.79 19.06 29.86
CA THR A 15 11.81 17.72 30.47
C THR A 15 10.45 17.29 31.00
N ASN A 16 9.66 18.22 31.55
CA ASN A 16 8.30 17.93 32.02
C ASN A 16 7.39 17.55 30.84
N ARG A 17 7.44 18.30 29.74
CA ARG A 17 6.70 18.00 28.51
C ARG A 17 7.10 16.66 27.90
N VAL A 18 8.39 16.33 27.90
CA VAL A 18 8.87 15.03 27.42
C VAL A 18 8.30 13.90 28.28
N ALA A 19 8.32 14.04 29.61
CA ALA A 19 7.75 13.06 30.52
C ALA A 19 6.23 12.88 30.34
N GLU A 20 5.49 13.97 30.12
CA GLU A 20 4.05 13.92 29.79
C GLU A 20 3.78 13.13 28.50
N LEU A 21 4.56 13.39 27.43
CA LEU A 21 4.44 12.66 26.17
C LEU A 21 4.77 11.17 26.35
N GLN A 22 5.83 10.85 27.08
CA GLN A 22 6.19 9.47 27.39
C GLN A 22 5.06 8.74 28.15
N ALA A 23 4.46 9.39 29.16
CA ALA A 23 3.35 8.84 29.91
C ALA A 23 2.11 8.62 29.02
N ALA A 24 1.80 9.57 28.13
CA ALA A 24 0.70 9.43 27.17
C ALA A 24 0.94 8.24 26.22
N PHE A 25 2.14 8.12 25.65
CA PHE A 25 2.49 7.00 24.77
C PHE A 25 2.52 5.65 25.49
N ALA A 26 2.85 5.61 26.78
CA ALA A 26 2.80 4.39 27.58
C ALA A 26 1.37 3.81 27.70
N THR A 27 0.33 4.63 27.48
CA THR A 27 -1.07 4.18 27.45
C THR A 27 -1.52 3.64 26.09
N VAL A 28 -0.71 3.80 25.04
CA VAL A 28 -1.02 3.31 23.69
C VAL A 28 -0.65 1.81 23.63
N PRO A 29 -1.61 0.91 23.40
CA PRO A 29 -1.38 -0.52 23.53
C PRO A 29 -0.46 -1.08 22.43
N ALA A 30 -0.50 -0.47 21.23
CA ALA A 30 0.26 -0.92 20.08
C ALA A 30 0.57 0.23 19.12
N LEU A 31 1.71 0.11 18.43
CA LEU A 31 2.07 0.91 17.27
C LEU A 31 2.15 0.01 16.05
N TYR A 32 1.50 0.41 14.97
CA TYR A 32 1.44 -0.34 13.73
C TYR A 32 2.43 0.24 12.73
N VAL A 33 3.24 -0.63 12.10
CA VAL A 33 4.18 -0.19 11.05
C VAL A 33 3.40 0.06 9.77
N ALA A 34 3.02 1.32 9.53
CA ALA A 34 2.34 1.70 8.29
C ALA A 34 3.30 1.62 7.07
N ASP A 35 4.47 2.25 7.17
CA ASP A 35 5.50 2.22 6.12
C ASP A 35 6.90 2.10 6.73
N GLY A 36 7.82 1.48 6.00
CA GLY A 36 9.21 1.33 6.43
C GLY A 36 9.57 -0.03 7.01
N HIS A 37 8.83 -1.10 6.74
CA HIS A 37 9.18 -2.47 7.13
C HIS A 37 10.64 -2.86 6.79
N HIS A 38 11.11 -2.50 5.59
CA HIS A 38 12.50 -2.73 5.21
C HIS A 38 13.48 -1.85 6.01
N ARG A 39 13.09 -0.61 6.35
CA ARG A 39 13.91 0.31 7.15
C ARG A 39 14.05 -0.15 8.59
N SER A 40 12.96 -0.59 9.23
CA SER A 40 12.99 -1.13 10.59
C SER A 40 13.79 -2.44 10.65
N ALA A 41 13.61 -3.34 9.66
CA ALA A 41 14.41 -4.56 9.56
C ALA A 41 15.91 -4.28 9.35
N ALA A 42 16.25 -3.28 8.54
CA ALA A 42 17.64 -2.86 8.36
C ALA A 42 18.24 -2.24 9.64
N ALA A 43 17.49 -1.38 10.33
CA ALA A 43 17.91 -0.80 11.61
C ALA A 43 18.18 -1.88 12.67
N MET A 44 17.32 -2.91 12.74
CA MET A 44 17.52 -4.07 13.62
C MET A 44 18.84 -4.79 13.32
N ARG A 45 19.14 -5.06 12.04
CA ARG A 45 20.42 -5.71 11.65
C ARG A 45 21.62 -4.85 12.03
N ILE A 46 21.55 -3.53 11.81
CA ILE A 46 22.62 -2.60 12.19
C ILE A 46 22.82 -2.59 13.71
N LYS A 47 21.74 -2.56 14.49
CA LYS A 47 21.79 -2.68 15.96
C LYS A 47 22.58 -3.93 16.37
N GLN A 48 22.20 -5.10 15.84
CA GLN A 48 22.85 -6.38 16.17
C GLN A 48 24.35 -6.36 15.83
N MET A 49 24.71 -5.87 14.65
CA MET A 49 26.11 -5.78 14.23
C MET A 49 26.93 -4.85 15.13
N ARG A 50 26.40 -3.66 15.46
CA ARG A 50 27.09 -2.68 16.29
C ARG A 50 27.19 -3.12 17.75
N GLN A 51 26.13 -3.73 18.27
CA GLN A 51 26.11 -4.31 19.61
C GLN A 51 27.18 -5.40 19.76
N ALA A 52 27.30 -6.31 18.79
CA ALA A 52 28.32 -7.36 18.81
C ALA A 52 29.75 -6.82 18.73
N ALA A 53 29.95 -5.65 18.11
CA ALA A 53 31.25 -5.00 17.98
C ALA A 53 31.59 -4.03 19.13
N ASN A 54 30.65 -3.76 20.05
CA ASN A 54 30.84 -2.81 21.15
C ASN A 54 30.94 -3.55 22.50
N PRO A 55 32.16 -3.79 23.03
CA PRO A 55 32.34 -4.45 24.33
C PRO A 55 31.82 -3.62 25.51
N ASN A 56 31.59 -2.32 25.32
CA ASN A 56 31.10 -1.38 26.33
C ASN A 56 29.61 -1.06 26.13
N HIS A 57 28.83 -1.99 25.57
CA HIS A 57 27.40 -1.79 25.32
C HIS A 57 26.61 -1.52 26.62
N THR A 58 25.82 -0.45 26.60
CA THR A 58 25.00 0.06 27.69
C THR A 58 23.50 0.01 27.38
N GLY A 59 23.13 -0.13 26.11
CA GLY A 59 21.74 -0.05 25.64
C GLY A 59 21.28 1.37 25.29
N ASN A 60 22.09 2.39 25.61
CA ASN A 60 21.79 3.79 25.31
C ASN A 60 22.50 4.30 24.04
N GLU A 61 23.26 3.44 23.34
CA GLU A 61 23.93 3.86 22.11
C GLU A 61 22.91 4.26 21.03
N PRO A 62 23.27 5.20 20.13
CA PRO A 62 22.37 5.64 19.06
C PRO A 62 21.83 4.50 18.19
N TYR A 63 22.60 3.41 17.99
CA TYR A 63 22.17 2.25 17.22
C TYR A 63 21.08 1.40 17.88
N ASN A 64 20.71 1.66 19.15
CA ASN A 64 19.56 1.03 19.80
C ASN A 64 18.23 1.71 19.46
N PHE A 65 18.29 2.89 18.85
CA PHE A 65 17.13 3.69 18.49
C PHE A 65 17.10 3.92 16.98
N PHE A 66 15.90 4.12 16.43
CA PHE A 66 15.73 4.56 15.05
C PHE A 66 14.58 5.56 14.98
N LEU A 67 14.62 6.43 13.98
CA LEU A 67 13.59 7.44 13.82
C LEU A 67 12.26 6.82 13.43
N THR A 68 11.23 7.18 14.18
CA THR A 68 9.83 6.89 13.87
C THR A 68 9.05 8.18 13.76
N VAL A 69 8.07 8.19 12.87
CA VAL A 69 7.00 9.21 12.91
C VAL A 69 5.70 8.49 13.15
N ILE A 70 4.95 8.98 14.12
CA ILE A 70 3.73 8.35 14.60
C ILE A 70 2.57 9.28 14.29
N PHE A 71 1.51 8.72 13.70
CA PHE A 71 0.30 9.44 13.37
C PHE A 71 -0.89 8.79 14.08
N PRO A 72 -1.86 9.59 14.55
CA PRO A 72 -3.17 9.06 14.91
C PRO A 72 -3.81 8.40 13.69
N HIS A 73 -4.34 7.19 13.84
CA HIS A 73 -4.96 6.45 12.72
C HIS A 73 -6.07 7.26 12.03
N LYS A 74 -6.84 8.07 12.79
CA LYS A 74 -7.90 8.96 12.27
C LYS A 74 -7.39 10.15 11.44
N GLN A 75 -6.08 10.40 11.41
CA GLN A 75 -5.44 11.48 10.66
C GLN A 75 -4.61 10.95 9.49
N MET A 76 -4.68 9.65 9.23
CA MET A 76 -4.08 9.02 8.07
C MET A 76 -5.16 8.59 7.10
N GLN A 77 -4.78 8.46 5.85
CA GLN A 77 -5.59 7.81 4.82
C GLN A 77 -4.72 6.86 4.01
N ILE A 78 -5.31 5.76 3.56
CA ILE A 78 -4.72 4.89 2.55
C ILE A 78 -5.46 5.19 1.25
N LEU A 79 -4.73 5.62 0.23
CA LEU A 79 -5.25 5.81 -1.10
C LEU A 79 -5.25 4.49 -1.88
N ASP A 80 -6.10 4.44 -2.90
CA ASP A 80 -6.16 3.34 -3.85
C ASP A 80 -4.80 3.12 -4.50
N TYR A 81 -4.44 1.85 -4.70
CA TYR A 81 -3.22 1.50 -5.39
C TYR A 81 -3.57 0.65 -6.61
N ASN A 82 -3.71 1.33 -7.75
CA ASN A 82 -4.25 0.76 -8.97
C ASN A 82 -3.21 -0.06 -9.73
N ARG A 83 -3.67 -0.94 -10.61
CA ARG A 83 -2.83 -1.84 -11.40
C ARG A 83 -2.97 -1.55 -12.89
N VAL A 84 -1.90 -1.73 -13.65
CA VAL A 84 -1.93 -1.82 -15.12
C VAL A 84 -1.19 -3.07 -15.56
N VAL A 85 -1.73 -3.79 -16.54
CA VAL A 85 -1.13 -5.02 -17.07
C VAL A 85 -0.86 -4.88 -18.57
N LYS A 86 0.34 -5.29 -18.98
CA LYS A 86 0.94 -5.01 -20.29
C LYS A 86 0.28 -5.78 -21.43
N ASP A 87 -0.18 -6.99 -21.15
CA ASP A 87 -0.78 -7.90 -22.11
C ASP A 87 -1.88 -8.75 -21.46
N LEU A 88 -2.62 -9.49 -22.29
CA LEU A 88 -3.69 -10.40 -21.88
C LEU A 88 -3.21 -11.85 -21.77
N ASN A 89 -1.89 -12.06 -21.62
CA ASN A 89 -1.28 -13.38 -21.49
C ASN A 89 -1.67 -14.34 -22.64
N GLY A 90 -1.54 -13.84 -23.88
CA GLY A 90 -1.81 -14.58 -25.11
C GLY A 90 -3.28 -14.69 -25.53
N ARG A 91 -4.22 -14.09 -24.77
CA ARG A 91 -5.65 -14.12 -25.08
C ARG A 91 -6.07 -13.01 -26.02
N SER A 92 -7.10 -13.28 -26.81
CA SER A 92 -7.86 -12.26 -27.52
C SER A 92 -8.73 -11.43 -26.56
N SER A 93 -9.19 -10.27 -27.03
CA SER A 93 -10.07 -9.39 -26.25
C SER A 93 -11.40 -10.06 -25.88
N SER A 94 -11.99 -10.83 -26.79
CA SER A 94 -13.24 -11.55 -26.54
C SER A 94 -13.06 -12.65 -25.50
N GLU A 95 -12.01 -13.46 -25.61
CA GLU A 95 -11.69 -14.49 -24.62
C GLU A 95 -11.39 -13.88 -23.24
N PHE A 96 -10.70 -12.74 -23.19
CA PHE A 96 -10.42 -12.06 -21.93
C PHE A 96 -11.72 -11.62 -21.25
N ILE A 97 -12.61 -10.92 -21.97
CA ILE A 97 -13.90 -10.47 -21.42
C ILE A 97 -14.77 -11.66 -20.99
N GLU A 98 -14.86 -12.71 -21.81
CA GLU A 98 -15.61 -13.93 -21.48
C GLU A 98 -15.10 -14.59 -20.18
N LYS A 99 -13.77 -14.68 -20.00
CA LYS A 99 -13.23 -15.22 -18.75
C LYS A 99 -13.50 -14.30 -17.56
N VAL A 100 -13.44 -12.98 -17.74
CA VAL A 100 -13.74 -12.02 -16.67
C VAL A 100 -15.20 -12.13 -16.23
N THR A 101 -16.18 -12.27 -17.15
CA THR A 101 -17.60 -12.43 -16.79
C THR A 101 -17.89 -13.73 -16.03
N HIS A 102 -17.09 -14.78 -16.24
CA HIS A 102 -17.18 -15.99 -15.43
C HIS A 102 -16.68 -15.78 -14.00
N LEU A 103 -15.66 -14.95 -13.81
CA LEU A 103 -14.99 -14.72 -12.52
C LEU A 103 -15.64 -13.61 -11.67
N PHE A 104 -16.20 -12.59 -12.32
CA PHE A 104 -16.79 -11.39 -11.69
C PHE A 104 -18.16 -11.10 -12.29
N GLU A 105 -19.03 -10.44 -11.52
CA GLU A 105 -20.18 -9.76 -12.13
C GLU A 105 -19.66 -8.54 -12.89
N LEU A 106 -19.84 -8.54 -14.21
CA LEU A 106 -19.26 -7.53 -15.10
C LEU A 106 -20.37 -6.63 -15.67
N THR A 107 -20.31 -5.34 -15.33
CA THR A 107 -21.23 -4.34 -15.87
C THR A 107 -20.47 -3.31 -16.71
N PRO A 108 -20.72 -3.20 -18.03
CA PRO A 108 -20.13 -2.13 -18.83
C PRO A 108 -20.69 -0.78 -18.40
N MET A 109 -19.81 0.22 -18.27
CA MET A 109 -20.24 1.58 -17.98
C MET A 109 -20.71 2.29 -19.26
N PRO A 110 -21.61 3.28 -19.16
CA PRO A 110 -21.94 4.13 -20.28
C PRO A 110 -20.70 4.81 -20.88
N GLU A 111 -20.74 5.12 -22.18
CA GLU A 111 -19.62 5.75 -22.86
C GLU A 111 -19.20 7.06 -22.18
N GLY A 112 -17.89 7.23 -21.98
CA GLY A 112 -17.32 8.40 -21.30
C GLY A 112 -17.48 8.40 -19.77
N VAL A 113 -18.19 7.43 -19.19
CA VAL A 113 -18.35 7.33 -17.73
C VAL A 113 -17.24 6.48 -17.13
N ARG A 114 -16.48 7.07 -16.21
CA ARG A 114 -15.45 6.37 -15.43
C ARG A 114 -16.08 5.67 -14.23
N TYR A 115 -15.58 4.49 -13.87
CA TYR A 115 -15.99 3.81 -12.65
C TYR A 115 -14.90 3.87 -11.59
N LYS A 116 -15.19 4.51 -10.46
CA LYS A 116 -14.39 4.44 -9.24
C LYS A 116 -15.07 3.47 -8.28
N PRO A 117 -14.37 2.45 -7.75
CA PRO A 117 -14.90 1.61 -6.68
C PRO A 117 -15.29 2.45 -5.45
N GLU A 118 -16.49 2.22 -4.92
CA GLU A 118 -17.06 2.96 -3.79
C GLU A 118 -17.19 2.12 -2.51
N HIS A 119 -17.09 0.81 -2.64
CA HIS A 119 -17.13 -0.15 -1.54
C HIS A 119 -16.19 -1.32 -1.82
N ALA A 120 -15.84 -2.06 -0.76
CA ALA A 120 -15.02 -3.26 -0.88
C ALA A 120 -15.60 -4.26 -1.87
N HIS A 121 -14.72 -5.09 -2.43
CA HIS A 121 -15.01 -6.15 -3.39
C HIS A 121 -15.52 -5.65 -4.76
N THR A 122 -15.32 -4.36 -5.04
CA THR A 122 -15.62 -3.76 -6.36
C THR A 122 -14.38 -3.18 -7.01
N PHE A 123 -14.32 -3.27 -8.33
CA PHE A 123 -13.16 -2.89 -9.11
C PHE A 123 -13.62 -2.15 -10.38
N GLY A 124 -12.86 -1.14 -10.77
CA GLY A 124 -12.99 -0.54 -12.09
C GLY A 124 -12.02 -1.19 -13.05
N MET A 125 -12.48 -1.72 -14.17
CA MET A 125 -11.60 -2.19 -15.23
C MET A 125 -11.67 -1.24 -16.41
N TYR A 126 -10.52 -0.72 -16.83
CA TYR A 126 -10.40 0.03 -18.09
C TYR A 126 -9.72 -0.83 -19.14
N PHE A 127 -10.48 -1.18 -20.17
CA PHE A 127 -10.05 -2.08 -21.24
C PHE A 127 -10.65 -1.63 -22.57
N GLU A 128 -9.85 -1.62 -23.64
CA GLU A 128 -10.28 -1.16 -24.98
C GLU A 128 -11.05 0.16 -24.97
N LYS A 129 -10.52 1.12 -24.21
CA LYS A 129 -11.09 2.47 -24.03
C LYS A 129 -12.46 2.53 -23.35
N LYS A 130 -12.91 1.43 -22.74
CA LYS A 130 -14.18 1.34 -22.02
C LYS A 130 -13.96 1.03 -20.55
N TRP A 131 -14.81 1.59 -19.70
CA TRP A 131 -14.86 1.25 -18.30
C TRP A 131 -15.89 0.15 -18.05
N TYR A 132 -15.55 -0.72 -17.11
CA TYR A 132 -16.43 -1.76 -16.59
C TYR A 132 -16.38 -1.71 -15.06
N LYS A 133 -17.51 -1.95 -14.41
CA LYS A 133 -17.60 -2.33 -13.00
C LYS A 133 -17.44 -3.84 -12.91
N LEU A 134 -16.56 -4.29 -12.03
CA LEU A 134 -16.41 -5.70 -11.65
C LEU A 134 -16.81 -5.80 -10.18
N GLU A 135 -17.61 -6.82 -9.84
CA GLU A 135 -17.93 -7.18 -8.45
C GLU A 135 -17.51 -8.62 -8.21
N ALA A 136 -16.78 -8.85 -7.12
CA ALA A 136 -16.37 -10.20 -6.76
C ALA A 136 -17.62 -11.04 -6.40
N LYS A 137 -17.70 -12.25 -6.95
CA LYS A 137 -18.85 -13.13 -6.68
C LYS A 137 -18.76 -13.70 -5.26
N PRO A 138 -19.88 -13.80 -4.51
CA PRO A 138 -19.88 -14.44 -3.21
C PRO A 138 -19.30 -15.87 -3.27
N GLY A 139 -18.50 -16.24 -2.26
CA GLY A 139 -17.84 -17.55 -2.18
C GLY A 139 -16.57 -17.68 -3.04
N THR A 140 -16.14 -16.63 -3.73
CA THR A 140 -14.86 -16.60 -4.47
C THR A 140 -13.70 -16.04 -3.65
N PHE A 141 -13.93 -15.73 -2.37
CA PHE A 141 -12.95 -15.26 -1.41
C PHE A 141 -13.44 -15.57 0.01
N ASP A 142 -12.52 -15.66 0.97
CA ASP A 142 -12.83 -15.94 2.37
C ASP A 142 -12.99 -14.62 3.16
N GLU A 143 -14.22 -14.28 3.51
CA GLU A 143 -14.58 -13.11 4.33
C GLU A 143 -14.00 -13.15 5.75
N SER A 144 -13.67 -14.34 6.25
CA SER A 144 -13.14 -14.56 7.60
C SER A 144 -11.63 -14.43 7.67
N ASP A 145 -10.93 -14.60 6.54
CA ASP A 145 -9.49 -14.41 6.44
C ASP A 145 -9.20 -12.92 6.15
N PRO A 146 -8.51 -12.20 7.06
CA PRO A 146 -8.34 -10.76 6.92
C PRO A 146 -7.44 -10.38 5.75
N VAL A 147 -6.63 -11.30 5.22
CA VAL A 147 -5.82 -11.08 4.00
C VAL A 147 -6.61 -11.44 2.74
N GLN A 148 -7.29 -12.59 2.69
CA GLN A 148 -7.97 -13.04 1.45
C GLN A 148 -9.18 -12.18 1.10
N ARG A 149 -9.86 -11.58 2.10
CA ARG A 149 -10.96 -10.64 1.86
C ARG A 149 -10.54 -9.31 1.23
N LEU A 150 -9.25 -8.97 1.23
CA LEU A 150 -8.82 -7.70 0.65
C LEU A 150 -8.97 -7.70 -0.87
N ASP A 151 -9.46 -6.59 -1.42
CA ASP A 151 -9.56 -6.36 -2.87
C ASP A 151 -8.27 -6.69 -3.64
N VAL A 152 -7.11 -6.37 -3.07
CA VAL A 152 -5.80 -6.67 -3.66
C VAL A 152 -5.54 -8.18 -3.76
N SER A 153 -5.99 -8.97 -2.80
CA SER A 153 -5.89 -10.43 -2.79
C SER A 153 -6.90 -11.03 -3.74
N ILE A 154 -8.16 -10.58 -3.67
CA ILE A 154 -9.24 -11.02 -4.55
C ILE A 154 -8.84 -10.81 -6.02
N LEU A 155 -8.36 -9.62 -6.39
CA LEU A 155 -7.91 -9.37 -7.77
C LEU A 155 -6.72 -10.25 -8.13
N GLN A 156 -5.77 -10.45 -7.22
CA GLN A 156 -4.58 -11.27 -7.44
C GLN A 156 -4.92 -12.74 -7.69
N GLU A 157 -5.79 -13.31 -6.87
CA GLU A 157 -6.15 -14.73 -6.86
C GLU A 157 -7.19 -15.07 -7.92
N ASN A 158 -8.18 -14.19 -8.12
CA ASN A 158 -9.28 -14.49 -9.03
C ASN A 158 -9.00 -14.04 -10.47
N LEU A 159 -8.14 -13.05 -10.69
CA LEU A 159 -7.89 -12.50 -12.02
C LEU A 159 -6.41 -12.52 -12.42
N LEU A 160 -5.52 -11.86 -11.67
CA LEU A 160 -4.14 -11.63 -12.13
C LEU A 160 -3.37 -12.95 -12.29
N THR A 161 -3.48 -13.86 -11.33
CA THR A 161 -2.80 -15.16 -11.36
C THR A 161 -3.41 -16.11 -12.40
N PRO A 162 -4.71 -16.46 -12.34
CA PRO A 162 -5.27 -17.49 -13.22
C PRO A 162 -5.48 -17.01 -14.65
N LEU A 163 -5.83 -15.73 -14.83
CA LEU A 163 -6.13 -15.18 -16.16
C LEU A 163 -4.88 -14.56 -16.79
N LEU A 164 -4.22 -13.63 -16.10
CA LEU A 164 -3.10 -12.87 -16.67
C LEU A 164 -1.72 -13.52 -16.41
N GLY A 165 -1.66 -14.59 -15.61
CA GLY A 165 -0.42 -15.30 -15.30
C GLY A 165 0.58 -14.50 -14.45
N ILE A 166 0.14 -13.42 -13.80
CA ILE A 166 0.97 -12.58 -12.94
C ILE A 166 1.04 -13.24 -11.56
N LYS A 167 2.07 -14.06 -11.30
CA LYS A 167 2.18 -14.83 -10.04
C LYS A 167 2.77 -14.02 -8.88
N ASP A 168 3.86 -13.29 -9.11
CA ASP A 168 4.46 -12.40 -8.12
C ASP A 168 4.53 -10.98 -8.69
N PRO A 169 3.62 -10.09 -8.29
CA PRO A 169 3.52 -8.75 -8.87
C PRO A 169 4.72 -7.86 -8.47
N ARG A 170 5.60 -8.30 -7.55
CA ARG A 170 6.87 -7.60 -7.24
C ARG A 170 7.97 -7.86 -8.27
N LYS A 171 7.87 -8.94 -9.03
CA LYS A 171 8.92 -9.43 -9.93
C LYS A 171 8.48 -9.45 -11.40
N ASP A 172 7.18 -9.50 -11.66
CA ASP A 172 6.65 -9.53 -13.02
C ASP A 172 6.72 -8.14 -13.67
N LYS A 173 7.41 -8.03 -14.81
CA LYS A 173 7.58 -6.76 -15.55
C LYS A 173 6.34 -6.38 -16.37
N ARG A 174 5.35 -7.28 -16.48
CA ARG A 174 4.10 -7.06 -17.20
C ARG A 174 3.05 -6.35 -16.34
N ILE A 175 3.32 -6.07 -15.07
CA ILE A 175 2.44 -5.30 -14.20
C ILE A 175 3.17 -4.05 -13.69
N ASP A 176 2.46 -2.93 -13.61
CA ASP A 176 2.91 -1.70 -12.95
C ASP A 176 1.76 -1.13 -12.11
N PHE A 177 2.09 -0.19 -11.26
CA PHE A 177 1.22 0.29 -10.20
C PHE A 177 1.06 1.81 -10.26
N ILE A 178 -0.16 2.27 -10.03
CA ILE A 178 -0.51 3.69 -10.07
C ILE A 178 -1.14 4.06 -8.73
N GLY A 179 -0.46 4.90 -7.96
CA GLY A 179 -1.02 5.45 -6.72
C GLY A 179 -2.24 6.34 -7.02
N GLY A 180 -3.21 6.32 -6.11
CA GLY A 180 -4.51 6.98 -6.22
C GLY A 180 -4.46 8.48 -6.50
N ILE A 181 -3.35 9.14 -6.16
CA ILE A 181 -3.12 10.56 -6.47
C ILE A 181 -3.21 10.89 -7.97
N ARG A 182 -2.93 9.91 -8.85
CA ARG A 182 -3.07 10.09 -10.32
C ARG A 182 -4.50 9.84 -10.82
N GLY A 183 -5.34 9.21 -9.99
CA GLY A 183 -6.73 8.89 -10.25
C GLY A 183 -6.97 8.06 -11.51
N LEU A 184 -8.24 7.98 -11.90
CA LEU A 184 -8.70 7.18 -13.04
C LEU A 184 -8.17 7.69 -14.39
N ALA A 185 -8.02 9.01 -14.54
CA ALA A 185 -7.41 9.59 -15.75
C ALA A 185 -5.96 9.12 -15.96
N GLY A 186 -5.22 8.88 -14.87
CA GLY A 186 -3.88 8.30 -14.92
C GLY A 186 -3.87 6.88 -15.46
N LEU A 187 -4.89 6.07 -15.14
CA LEU A 187 -5.06 4.71 -15.67
C LEU A 187 -5.37 4.73 -17.17
N GLU A 188 -6.33 5.56 -17.58
CA GLU A 188 -6.67 5.74 -18.99
C GLU A 188 -5.46 6.15 -19.81
N LYS A 189 -4.69 7.14 -19.33
CA LYS A 189 -3.48 7.61 -20.00
C LYS A 189 -2.45 6.49 -20.20
N ARG A 190 -2.29 5.58 -19.22
CA ARG A 190 -1.37 4.43 -19.36
C ARG A 190 -1.82 3.46 -20.43
N VAL A 191 -3.09 3.05 -20.42
CA VAL A 191 -3.64 2.11 -21.42
C VAL A 191 -3.63 2.74 -22.81
N ASN A 192 -4.08 3.99 -22.91
CA ASN A 192 -4.15 4.72 -24.18
C ASN A 192 -2.78 5.06 -24.77
N SER A 193 -1.68 4.93 -24.01
CA SER A 193 -0.33 5.05 -24.55
C SER A 193 0.08 3.85 -25.41
N GLY A 194 -0.72 2.77 -25.44
CA GLY A 194 -0.42 1.53 -26.16
C GLY A 194 0.59 0.60 -25.47
N ASN A 195 1.14 1.00 -24.32
CA ASN A 195 2.11 0.18 -23.57
C ASN A 195 1.44 -0.80 -22.58
N TRP A 196 0.14 -0.63 -22.33
CA TRP A 196 -0.63 -1.38 -21.35
C TRP A 196 -1.97 -1.80 -21.98
N SER A 197 -2.38 -3.05 -21.80
CA SER A 197 -3.63 -3.56 -22.38
C SER A 197 -4.84 -3.28 -21.49
N VAL A 198 -4.68 -3.36 -20.16
CA VAL A 198 -5.78 -3.25 -19.20
C VAL A 198 -5.33 -2.54 -17.93
N ALA A 199 -6.24 -1.80 -17.31
CA ALA A 199 -6.05 -1.19 -15.99
C ALA A 199 -7.14 -1.60 -15.02
N PHE A 200 -6.79 -1.68 -13.73
CA PHE A 200 -7.70 -1.97 -12.63
C PHE A 200 -7.61 -0.87 -11.58
N ALA A 201 -8.71 -0.17 -11.37
CA ALA A 201 -8.96 0.72 -10.25
C ALA A 201 -9.44 -0.10 -9.05
N MET A 202 -8.85 0.14 -7.88
CA MET A 202 -9.10 -0.61 -6.65
C MET A 202 -9.90 0.22 -5.67
N HIS A 203 -10.71 -0.42 -4.82
CA HIS A 203 -11.12 0.21 -3.57
C HIS A 203 -9.89 0.28 -2.63
N PRO A 204 -9.65 1.43 -1.96
CA PRO A 204 -8.54 1.53 -1.01
C PRO A 204 -8.72 0.60 0.18
N THR A 205 -7.65 -0.08 0.59
CA THR A 205 -7.61 -0.77 1.89
C THR A 205 -7.80 0.25 3.01
N SER A 206 -8.68 -0.04 3.96
CA SER A 206 -8.89 0.80 5.15
C SER A 206 -7.76 0.64 6.17
N ILE A 207 -7.64 1.60 7.09
CA ILE A 207 -6.64 1.51 8.17
C ILE A 207 -7.03 0.38 9.14
N GLU A 208 -8.32 0.19 9.34
CA GLU A 208 -8.90 -0.86 10.17
C GLU A 208 -8.55 -2.25 9.63
N GLU A 209 -8.63 -2.48 8.32
CA GLU A 209 -8.19 -3.73 7.69
C GLU A 209 -6.69 -3.97 7.88
N LEU A 210 -5.85 -2.93 7.73
CA LEU A 210 -4.43 -3.05 7.99
C LEU A 210 -4.13 -3.44 9.44
N MET A 211 -4.82 -2.80 10.39
CA MET A 211 -4.69 -3.11 11.81
C MET A 211 -5.14 -4.55 12.10
N ALA A 212 -6.27 -4.98 11.53
CA ALA A 212 -6.77 -6.34 11.70
C ALA A 212 -5.79 -7.41 11.19
N ILE A 213 -5.13 -7.18 10.05
CA ILE A 213 -4.10 -8.09 9.50
C ILE A 213 -2.89 -8.15 10.43
N ALA A 214 -2.45 -7.01 10.95
CA ALA A 214 -1.34 -6.95 11.90
C ALA A 214 -1.68 -7.66 13.22
N ASP A 215 -2.89 -7.45 13.75
CA ASP A 215 -3.38 -8.09 14.97
C ASP A 215 -3.52 -9.62 14.79
N ALA A 216 -3.82 -10.07 13.58
CA ALA A 216 -3.82 -11.48 13.19
C ALA A 216 -2.41 -12.07 12.98
N ASN A 217 -1.33 -11.29 13.21
CA ASN A 217 0.06 -11.66 12.90
C ASN A 217 0.28 -12.09 11.45
N GLN A 218 -0.52 -11.55 10.53
CA GLN A 218 -0.41 -11.81 9.10
C GLN A 218 0.34 -10.68 8.38
N ILE A 219 0.65 -10.90 7.11
CA ILE A 219 1.44 -9.98 6.29
C ILE A 219 0.55 -9.41 5.19
N MET A 220 0.54 -8.07 5.08
CA MET A 220 -0.13 -7.37 3.98
C MET A 220 0.38 -7.90 2.61
N PRO A 221 -0.53 -8.15 1.65
CA PRO A 221 -0.12 -8.45 0.28
C PRO A 221 0.80 -7.34 -0.27
N PRO A 222 1.71 -7.66 -1.20
CA PRO A 222 2.62 -6.66 -1.74
C PRO A 222 1.87 -5.56 -2.47
N LYS A 223 2.35 -4.32 -2.33
CA LYS A 223 1.81 -3.14 -3.03
C LYS A 223 0.33 -2.87 -2.71
N SER A 224 -0.09 -3.11 -1.47
CA SER A 224 -1.49 -2.93 -1.07
C SER A 224 -1.84 -1.51 -0.62
N THR A 225 -0.88 -0.76 -0.09
CA THR A 225 -1.15 0.50 0.63
C THR A 225 -0.39 1.68 0.05
N TRP A 226 -1.09 2.80 -0.16
CA TRP A 226 -0.49 4.11 -0.41
C TRP A 226 -0.90 5.10 0.68
N PHE A 227 -0.05 5.30 1.70
CA PHE A 227 -0.37 6.24 2.78
C PHE A 227 -0.22 7.70 2.38
N GLU A 228 -1.18 8.50 2.81
CA GLU A 228 -1.09 9.96 2.89
C GLU A 228 -1.41 10.45 4.33
N PRO A 229 -0.78 11.53 4.80
CA PRO A 229 0.22 12.34 4.09
C PRO A 229 1.58 11.62 3.96
N LYS A 230 2.24 11.78 2.81
CA LYS A 230 3.66 11.39 2.67
C LYS A 230 4.56 12.37 3.41
N LEU A 231 5.38 11.86 4.30
CA LEU A 231 6.45 12.64 4.92
C LEU A 231 7.57 12.89 3.92
N ARG A 232 8.10 14.12 3.92
CA ARG A 232 9.35 14.40 3.23
C ARG A 232 10.49 13.65 3.89
N THR A 233 11.26 12.97 3.05
CA THR A 233 12.49 12.29 3.48
C THR A 233 13.57 13.33 3.74
N GLY A 234 14.46 13.06 4.70
CA GLY A 234 15.63 13.89 4.98
C GLY A 234 15.36 15.15 5.80
N LEU A 235 14.14 15.35 6.32
CA LEU A 235 13.85 16.46 7.24
C LEU A 235 14.61 16.32 8.57
N VAL A 236 14.77 15.08 9.06
CA VAL A 236 15.51 14.75 10.26
C VAL A 236 16.36 13.52 9.97
N ILE A 237 17.59 13.52 10.47
CA ILE A 237 18.55 12.41 10.34
C ILE A 237 19.00 12.03 11.73
N HIS A 238 19.02 10.73 12.01
CA HIS A 238 19.56 10.17 13.25
C HIS A 238 20.91 9.56 12.95
N LEU A 239 21.95 10.15 13.53
CA LEU A 239 23.32 9.72 13.32
C LEU A 239 23.62 8.54 14.25
N LEU A 240 24.26 7.51 13.69
CA LEU A 240 24.63 6.30 14.43
C LEU A 240 26.04 6.38 15.02
N ASP A 241 26.89 7.19 14.41
CA ASP A 241 28.22 7.56 14.87
C ASP A 241 28.20 9.09 15.04
N GLY A 242 28.87 9.63 16.07
CA GLY A 242 28.81 11.06 16.40
C GLY A 242 29.35 11.97 15.29
N GLU A 243 28.60 13.07 15.06
CA GLU A 243 28.76 14.24 14.16
C GLU A 243 29.02 14.01 12.65
N LEU A 244 28.55 14.99 11.87
CA LEU A 244 28.77 15.15 10.42
C LEU A 244 30.07 15.89 10.15
#